data_AF-E3KVL3-F1
#
_entry.id   AF-E3KVL3-F1
#
_cell.length_a   1.000
_cell.length_b   1.000
_cell.length_c   1.000
_cell.angle_alpha   90.00
_cell.angle_beta   90.00
_cell.angle_gamma   90.00
#
_symmetry.space_group_name_H-M   'P 1'
#
loop_
_entity.id
_entity.type
_entity.pdbx_description
1 polymer ?
#
loop_
_entity_poly.entity_id
_entity_poly.type
_entity_poly.pdbx_seq_one_letter_code
_entity_poly.pdbx_strand_id
1 'polypeptide(L)'
;MFLKDWAQRSYIIYAVIMMMNLLPSVQLLESPERSLVRRRLGHEPEQVCDKEFSFNTNLGHSKCTTKKGEVYVCDYSDCPGKGKPRFRFVDCLPIDEATHLPNPTAGKMNIYPYEYSTVDYFENYKFIQAVDKRGRFFACPQVKNTEYLTCTYCLKSASTPTPL
;
A
#
# COMPACT_ATOMS: atom_id res chain seq x y z
N MET A 1 78.88 -11.65 -4.22
CA MET A 1 77.80 -10.70 -4.57
C MET A 1 76.48 -11.48 -4.80
N PHE A 2 75.94 -12.14 -3.77
CA PHE A 2 74.73 -12.98 -3.92
C PHE A 2 73.78 -13.01 -2.70
N LEU A 3 74.12 -12.36 -1.57
CA LEU A 3 73.26 -12.30 -0.37
C LEU A 3 72.39 -11.04 -0.28
N LYS A 4 72.74 -9.96 -1.00
CA LYS A 4 72.04 -8.67 -0.90
C LYS A 4 70.75 -8.62 -1.73
N ASP A 5 70.70 -9.36 -2.84
CA ASP A 5 69.52 -9.41 -3.74
C ASP A 5 68.36 -10.27 -3.19
N TRP A 6 68.63 -11.24 -2.33
CA TRP A 6 67.59 -12.14 -1.79
C TRP A 6 66.76 -11.50 -0.67
N ALA A 7 67.39 -10.69 0.18
CA ALA A 7 66.70 -9.94 1.23
C ALA A 7 65.77 -8.87 0.65
N GLN A 8 66.19 -8.22 -0.44
CA GLN A 8 65.42 -7.15 -1.10
C GLN A 8 64.19 -7.68 -1.84
N ARG A 9 64.28 -8.85 -2.50
CA ARG A 9 63.13 -9.51 -3.12
C ARG A 9 62.12 -10.03 -2.10
N SER A 10 62.58 -10.53 -0.96
CA SER A 10 61.71 -11.04 0.10
C SER A 10 60.90 -9.93 0.76
N TYR A 11 61.49 -8.75 0.97
CA TYR A 11 60.81 -7.60 1.58
C TYR A 11 59.64 -7.06 0.72
N ILE A 12 59.82 -7.04 -0.60
CA ILE A 12 58.78 -6.60 -1.55
C ILE A 12 57.56 -7.53 -1.50
N ILE A 13 57.79 -8.85 -1.38
CA ILE A 13 56.70 -9.83 -1.32
C ILE A 13 55.88 -9.66 -0.03
N TYR A 14 56.53 -9.47 1.12
CA TYR A 14 55.82 -9.22 2.38
C TYR A 14 55.05 -7.89 2.39
N ALA A 15 55.59 -6.84 1.77
CA ALA A 15 54.90 -5.55 1.65
C ALA A 15 53.62 -5.63 0.81
N VAL A 16 53.63 -6.40 -0.29
CA VAL A 16 52.45 -6.61 -1.15
C VAL A 16 51.38 -7.45 -0.42
N ILE A 17 51.78 -8.50 0.30
CA ILE A 17 50.85 -9.34 1.08
C ILE A 17 50.21 -8.54 2.22
N MET A 18 50.96 -7.65 2.89
CA MET A 18 50.41 -6.75 3.92
C MET A 18 49.44 -5.72 3.32
N MET A 19 49.71 -5.19 2.13
CA MET A 19 48.79 -4.26 1.45
C MET A 19 47.50 -4.92 0.93
N MET A 20 47.55 -6.20 0.52
CA MET A 20 46.35 -6.94 0.09
C MET A 20 45.45 -7.37 1.25
N ASN A 21 45.99 -7.48 2.48
CA ASN A 21 45.21 -7.85 3.68
C ASN A 21 44.70 -6.65 4.49
N LEU A 22 44.99 -5.42 4.07
CA LEU A 22 44.57 -4.17 4.73
C LEU A 22 43.40 -3.46 4.04
N LEU A 23 42.70 -4.13 3.12
CA LEU A 23 41.39 -3.65 2.68
C LEU A 23 40.39 -3.99 3.79
N PRO A 24 39.86 -3.01 4.53
CA PRO A 24 38.80 -3.29 5.47
C PRO A 24 37.67 -3.89 4.65
N SER A 25 37.31 -5.12 4.98
CA SER A 25 36.02 -5.69 4.67
C SER A 25 35.00 -4.60 4.89
N VAL A 26 34.49 -4.04 3.79
CA VAL A 26 33.30 -3.21 3.80
C VAL A 26 32.25 -4.16 4.33
N GLN A 27 32.06 -4.15 5.65
CA GLN A 27 30.89 -4.69 6.27
C GLN A 27 29.78 -3.92 5.57
N LEU A 28 29.12 -4.62 4.64
CA LEU A 28 27.86 -4.22 4.07
C LEU A 28 26.96 -4.00 5.27
N LEU A 29 26.95 -2.75 5.72
CA LEU A 29 26.10 -2.24 6.77
C LEU A 29 24.72 -2.73 6.38
N GLU A 30 24.21 -3.66 7.19
CA GLU A 30 22.89 -4.24 7.06
C GLU A 30 21.95 -3.07 6.77
N SER A 31 21.55 -2.98 5.50
CA SER A 31 20.58 -1.98 5.08
C SER A 31 19.39 -2.21 5.99
N PRO A 32 18.84 -1.18 6.64
CA PRO A 32 17.56 -1.30 7.30
C PRO A 32 16.62 -2.01 6.33
N GLU A 33 15.78 -2.92 6.81
CA GLU A 33 14.68 -3.52 6.03
C GLU A 33 13.74 -2.39 5.57
N ARG A 34 14.19 -1.62 4.59
CA ARG A 34 13.37 -0.76 3.77
C ARG A 34 12.58 -1.77 2.97
N SER A 35 11.36 -2.03 3.43
CA SER A 35 10.30 -2.68 2.66
C SER A 35 10.48 -2.29 1.21
N LEU A 36 11.09 -3.20 0.44
CA LEU A 36 11.32 -2.99 -0.97
C LEU A 36 9.92 -2.87 -1.55
N VAL A 37 9.49 -1.63 -1.84
CA VAL A 37 8.32 -1.38 -2.67
C VAL A 37 8.57 -2.21 -3.92
N ARG A 38 7.93 -3.37 -4.01
CA ARG A 38 8.26 -4.41 -4.97
C ARG A 38 7.74 -3.92 -6.30
N ARG A 39 8.60 -3.22 -7.04
CA ARG A 39 8.34 -2.69 -8.40
C ARG A 39 8.25 -3.84 -9.41
N ARG A 40 7.32 -4.77 -9.23
CA ARG A 40 6.92 -5.65 -10.33
C ARG A 40 5.66 -5.05 -10.90
N LEU A 41 5.80 -4.24 -11.95
CA LEU A 41 4.68 -3.81 -12.76
C LEU A 41 4.20 -5.04 -13.53
N GLY A 42 3.08 -5.62 -13.12
CA GLY A 42 2.48 -6.80 -13.73
C GLY A 42 2.97 -8.13 -13.14
N HIS A 43 2.06 -9.10 -13.09
CA HIS A 43 2.23 -10.43 -12.48
C HIS A 43 2.50 -10.40 -10.97
N GLU A 44 1.99 -9.38 -10.27
CA GLU A 44 1.93 -9.42 -8.82
C GLU A 44 1.07 -10.62 -8.37
N PRO A 45 1.47 -11.34 -7.30
CA PRO A 45 0.59 -12.32 -6.69
C PRO A 45 -0.70 -11.62 -6.25
N GLU A 46 -1.85 -12.31 -6.31
CA GLU A 46 -3.13 -11.74 -5.90
C GLU A 46 -3.02 -11.01 -4.56
N GLN A 47 -3.30 -9.71 -4.54
CA GLN A 47 -3.29 -8.89 -3.33
C GLN A 47 -4.68 -8.40 -3.00
N VAL A 48 -5.06 -8.47 -1.72
CA VAL A 48 -6.29 -7.84 -1.26
C VAL A 48 -5.94 -6.44 -0.78
N CYS A 49 -6.48 -5.41 -1.43
CA CYS A 49 -6.31 -4.02 -1.04
C CYS A 49 -7.22 -3.70 0.16
N ASP A 50 -6.99 -4.36 1.29
CA ASP A 50 -7.88 -4.40 2.45
C ASP A 50 -7.54 -3.38 3.55
N LYS A 51 -6.76 -2.35 3.22
CA LYS A 51 -6.48 -1.22 4.10
C LYS A 51 -6.66 0.13 3.43
N GLU A 52 -5.95 0.37 2.33
CA GLU A 52 -5.95 1.66 1.61
C GLU A 52 -5.78 1.43 0.10
N PHE A 53 -6.42 2.27 -0.69
CA PHE A 53 -6.29 2.30 -2.13
C PHE A 53 -6.37 3.74 -2.64
N SER A 54 -5.52 4.09 -3.60
CA SER A 54 -5.60 5.37 -4.31
C SER A 54 -5.32 5.18 -5.80
N PHE A 55 -6.20 5.72 -6.63
CA PHE A 55 -6.00 5.82 -8.07
C PHE A 55 -5.09 7.01 -8.38
N ASN A 56 -3.89 6.76 -8.90
CA ASN A 56 -2.97 7.84 -9.28
C ASN A 56 -3.23 8.28 -10.73
N THR A 57 -3.63 9.54 -10.92
CA THR A 57 -3.85 10.16 -12.24
C THR A 57 -2.58 10.63 -12.94
N ASN A 58 -1.47 10.86 -12.23
CA ASN A 58 -0.38 11.66 -12.78
C ASN A 58 0.82 10.82 -13.27
N LEU A 59 0.96 9.58 -12.79
CA LEU A 59 2.03 8.64 -13.18
C LEU A 59 1.49 7.24 -13.55
N GLY A 60 0.17 7.10 -13.72
CA GLY A 60 -0.50 5.94 -14.34
C GLY A 60 -0.84 4.76 -13.43
N HIS A 61 -0.15 4.59 -12.29
CA HIS A 61 -0.31 3.39 -11.46
C HIS A 61 -1.01 3.64 -10.14
N SER A 62 -1.99 2.80 -9.81
CA SER A 62 -2.70 2.83 -8.53
C SER A 62 -1.83 2.32 -7.38
N LYS A 63 -2.08 2.81 -6.18
CA LYS A 63 -1.44 2.38 -4.94
C LYS A 63 -2.41 1.54 -4.13
N CYS A 64 -1.93 0.41 -3.62
CA CYS A 64 -2.69 -0.52 -2.79
C CYS A 64 -1.90 -0.86 -1.54
N THR A 65 -2.51 -0.76 -0.37
CA THR A 65 -1.92 -1.14 0.92
C THR A 65 -2.73 -2.28 1.54
N THR A 66 -2.05 -3.34 1.99
CA THR A 66 -2.68 -4.46 2.69
C THR A 66 -2.80 -4.19 4.20
N LYS A 67 -3.59 -4.99 4.92
CA LYS A 67 -3.66 -4.95 6.40
C LYS A 67 -2.30 -5.15 7.08
N LYS A 68 -1.38 -5.90 6.45
CA LYS A 68 -0.02 -6.10 6.94
C LYS A 68 0.88 -4.87 6.74
N GLY A 69 0.42 -3.85 6.03
CA GLY A 69 1.18 -2.65 5.71
C GLY A 69 2.06 -2.79 4.47
N GLU A 70 1.93 -3.88 3.72
CA GLU A 70 2.63 -4.05 2.45
C GLU A 70 2.03 -3.11 1.41
N VAL A 71 2.89 -2.40 0.67
CA VAL A 71 2.50 -1.40 -0.33
C VAL A 71 2.84 -1.91 -1.72
N TYR A 72 1.83 -1.92 -2.59
CA TYR A 72 1.91 -2.33 -3.98
C TYR A 72 1.55 -1.16 -4.89
N VAL A 73 2.22 -1.11 -6.04
CA VAL A 73 1.95 -0.17 -7.12
C VAL A 73 1.56 -1.01 -8.32
N CYS A 74 0.27 -0.96 -8.69
CA CYS A 74 -0.32 -1.79 -9.73
C CYS A 74 -1.10 -0.94 -10.72
N ASP A 75 -1.28 -1.45 -11.94
CA ASP A 75 -2.25 -0.85 -12.87
C ASP A 75 -3.65 -0.92 -12.25
N TYR A 76 -4.51 0.03 -12.59
CA TYR A 76 -5.84 0.11 -11.98
C TYR A 76 -6.69 -1.15 -12.23
N SER A 77 -6.54 -1.78 -13.40
CA SER A 77 -7.21 -3.05 -13.71
C SER A 77 -6.70 -4.22 -12.87
N ASP A 78 -5.49 -4.08 -12.32
CA ASP A 78 -4.71 -5.17 -11.73
C ASP A 78 -4.69 -5.08 -10.20
N CYS A 79 -5.13 -3.98 -9.59
CA CYS A 79 -5.47 -3.92 -8.16
C CYS A 79 -6.98 -4.31 -8.01
N PRO A 80 -7.37 -5.52 -7.57
CA PRO A 80 -6.89 -6.32 -6.43
C PRO A 80 -6.41 -7.75 -6.83
N GLY A 81 -5.70 -7.84 -7.94
CA GLY A 81 -5.29 -9.08 -8.59
C GLY A 81 -6.26 -9.55 -9.68
N LYS A 82 -5.74 -10.33 -10.62
CA LYS A 82 -6.53 -10.89 -11.74
C LYS A 82 -7.71 -11.71 -11.22
N GLY A 83 -8.89 -11.49 -11.81
CA GLY A 83 -10.10 -12.26 -11.50
C GLY A 83 -10.88 -11.81 -10.25
N LYS A 84 -10.38 -10.82 -9.49
CA LYS A 84 -11.13 -10.23 -8.37
C LYS A 84 -11.87 -8.97 -8.79
N PRO A 85 -13.13 -8.79 -8.38
CA PRO A 85 -13.85 -7.57 -8.65
C PRO A 85 -13.18 -6.40 -7.90
N ARG A 86 -13.15 -5.24 -8.55
CA ARG A 86 -12.77 -3.99 -7.88
C ARG A 86 -13.80 -3.66 -6.81
N PHE A 87 -13.32 -3.19 -5.66
CA PHE A 87 -14.22 -2.73 -4.61
C PHE A 87 -15.16 -1.67 -5.17
N ARG A 88 -16.46 -1.81 -4.89
CA ARG A 88 -17.49 -0.91 -5.37
C ARG A 88 -18.56 -0.74 -4.33
N PHE A 89 -19.20 0.43 -4.32
CA PHE A 89 -20.37 0.66 -3.49
C PHE A 89 -21.60 0.56 -4.37
N VAL A 90 -22.67 -0.03 -3.86
CA VAL A 90 -23.91 -0.30 -4.59
C VAL A 90 -25.08 0.33 -3.84
N ASP A 91 -25.84 1.15 -4.55
CA ASP A 91 -27.02 1.88 -4.05
C ASP A 91 -26.76 2.68 -2.78
N CYS A 92 -25.66 3.44 -2.76
CA CYS A 92 -25.21 4.21 -1.61
C CYS A 92 -25.48 5.69 -1.74
N LEU A 93 -25.77 6.33 -0.60
CA LEU A 93 -25.87 7.78 -0.47
C LEU A 93 -24.47 8.36 -0.21
N PRO A 94 -24.18 9.55 -0.76
CA PRO A 94 -22.98 10.27 -0.37
C PRO A 94 -23.12 10.72 1.10
N ILE A 95 -22.01 10.72 1.81
CA ILE A 95 -21.92 11.25 3.17
C ILE A 95 -21.29 12.65 3.14
N ASP A 96 -21.64 13.45 4.13
CA ASP A 96 -20.91 14.67 4.44
C ASP A 96 -19.58 14.33 5.12
N GLU A 97 -18.49 14.99 4.71
CA GLU A 97 -17.15 14.67 5.21
C GLU A 97 -16.97 15.00 6.68
N ALA A 98 -17.58 16.09 7.16
CA ALA A 98 -17.40 16.58 8.52
C ALA A 98 -18.28 15.83 9.53
N THR A 99 -19.53 15.55 9.17
CA THR A 99 -20.51 14.91 10.05
C THR A 99 -20.57 13.39 9.87
N HIS A 100 -20.02 12.87 8.78
CA HIS A 100 -20.10 11.45 8.37
C HIS A 100 -21.54 10.92 8.20
N LEU A 101 -22.52 11.83 8.12
CA LEU A 101 -23.92 11.47 7.95
C LEU A 101 -24.27 11.41 6.46
N PRO A 102 -25.12 10.44 6.03
CA PRO A 102 -25.58 10.38 4.66
C PRO A 102 -26.47 11.57 4.32
N ASN A 103 -26.32 12.11 3.10
CA ASN A 103 -27.21 13.14 2.58
C ASN A 103 -28.47 12.48 2.00
N PRO A 104 -29.64 12.59 2.67
CA PRO A 104 -30.86 11.88 2.26
C PRO A 104 -31.52 12.49 1.02
N THR A 105 -31.16 13.72 0.64
CA THR A 105 -31.69 14.38 -0.55
C THR A 105 -30.91 14.01 -1.81
N ALA A 106 -29.72 13.41 -1.64
CA ALA A 106 -28.96 12.89 -2.76
C ALA A 106 -29.57 11.57 -3.28
N GLY A 107 -29.45 11.34 -4.59
CA GLY A 107 -29.80 10.05 -5.18
C GLY A 107 -28.83 8.95 -4.77
N LYS A 108 -29.34 7.73 -4.57
CA LYS A 108 -28.50 6.53 -4.41
C LYS A 108 -27.75 6.25 -5.70
N MET A 109 -26.52 5.78 -5.58
CA MET A 109 -25.68 5.50 -6.74
C MET A 109 -24.71 4.35 -6.51
N ASN A 110 -24.33 3.72 -7.61
CA ASN A 110 -23.23 2.77 -7.66
C ASN A 110 -21.93 3.52 -7.94
N ILE A 111 -20.90 3.30 -7.15
CA ILE A 111 -19.60 3.96 -7.32
C ILE A 111 -18.46 2.96 -7.36
N TYR A 112 -17.48 3.25 -8.21
CA TYR A 112 -16.15 2.69 -8.12
C TYR A 112 -15.28 3.76 -7.46
N PRO A 113 -14.73 3.49 -6.27
CA PRO A 113 -13.90 4.46 -5.56
C PRO A 113 -12.71 4.89 -6.42
N TYR A 114 -12.49 6.19 -6.42
CA TYR A 114 -11.24 6.76 -6.87
C TYR A 114 -10.16 6.55 -5.80
N GLU A 115 -10.53 6.72 -4.53
CA GLU A 115 -9.71 6.36 -3.36
C GLU A 115 -10.58 5.71 -2.29
N TYR A 116 -9.98 4.87 -1.44
CA TYR A 116 -10.60 4.47 -0.19
C TYR A 116 -9.58 4.16 0.90
N SER A 117 -9.99 4.32 2.15
CA SER A 117 -9.20 4.00 3.32
C SER A 117 -10.09 3.46 4.43
N THR A 118 -9.47 2.72 5.36
CA THR A 118 -10.15 2.31 6.59
C THR A 118 -9.98 3.41 7.64
N VAL A 119 -11.09 3.93 8.13
CA VAL A 119 -11.16 5.03 9.10
C VAL A 119 -12.06 4.64 10.27
N ASP A 120 -11.84 5.26 11.42
CA ASP A 120 -12.69 5.09 12.59
C ASP A 120 -13.75 6.21 12.61
N TYR A 121 -15.03 5.84 12.47
CA TYR A 121 -16.17 6.75 12.68
C TYR A 121 -16.97 6.32 13.89
N PHE A 122 -17.66 7.26 14.53
CA PHE A 122 -18.63 7.02 15.62
C PHE A 122 -18.13 6.02 16.68
N GLU A 123 -17.60 6.49 17.81
CA GLU A 123 -17.21 5.57 18.92
C GLU A 123 -16.23 4.42 18.53
N ASN A 124 -15.37 4.65 17.53
CA ASN A 124 -14.36 3.71 17.02
C ASN A 124 -14.90 2.53 16.17
N TYR A 125 -16.05 2.69 15.51
CA TYR A 125 -16.44 1.74 14.48
C TYR A 125 -15.60 1.96 13.21
N LYS A 126 -15.04 0.87 12.68
CA LYS A 126 -14.26 0.92 11.45
C LYS A 126 -15.17 0.98 10.22
N PHE A 127 -14.95 1.99 9.40
CA PHE A 127 -15.57 2.17 8.10
C PHE A 127 -14.53 2.16 7.00
N ILE A 128 -14.94 1.68 5.83
CA ILE A 128 -14.24 1.93 4.58
C ILE A 128 -14.83 3.23 4.02
N GLN A 129 -14.09 4.32 4.14
CA GLN A 129 -14.43 5.59 3.51
C GLN A 129 -13.89 5.59 2.09
N ALA A 130 -14.72 5.97 1.13
CA ALA A 130 -14.35 6.09 -0.26
C ALA A 130 -14.63 7.49 -0.79
N VAL A 131 -13.82 7.92 -1.75
CA VAL A 131 -13.98 9.17 -2.49
C VAL A 131 -14.19 8.83 -3.96
N ASP A 132 -15.20 9.40 -4.60
CA ASP A 132 -15.40 9.26 -6.04
C ASP A 132 -14.61 10.31 -6.86
N LYS A 133 -14.62 10.20 -8.19
CA LYS A 133 -13.93 11.15 -9.08
C LYS A 133 -14.40 12.61 -8.92
N ARG A 134 -15.57 12.84 -8.34
CA ARG A 134 -16.15 14.17 -8.12
C ARG A 134 -15.87 14.71 -6.71
N GLY A 135 -15.10 13.99 -5.90
CA GLY A 135 -14.80 14.36 -4.51
C GLY A 135 -15.95 14.10 -3.53
N ARG A 136 -16.91 13.24 -3.89
CA ARG A 136 -17.99 12.85 -2.98
C ARG A 136 -17.56 11.67 -2.12
N PHE A 137 -17.92 11.72 -0.84
CA PHE A 137 -17.56 10.72 0.14
C PHE A 137 -18.66 9.67 0.28
N PHE A 138 -18.26 8.43 0.54
CA PHE A 138 -19.13 7.30 0.81
C PHE A 138 -18.51 6.48 1.94
N ALA A 139 -19.34 5.79 2.74
CA ALA A 139 -18.82 4.97 3.82
C ALA A 139 -19.60 3.67 3.99
N CYS A 140 -18.84 2.63 4.36
CA CYS A 140 -19.36 1.30 4.60
C CYS A 140 -18.74 0.67 5.84
N PRO A 141 -19.52 -0.01 6.70
CA PRO A 141 -18.96 -0.71 7.86
C PRO A 141 -17.95 -1.77 7.41
N GLN A 142 -16.71 -1.71 7.90
CA GLN A 142 -15.66 -2.66 7.54
C GLN A 142 -16.03 -4.10 7.94
N VAL A 143 -16.72 -4.26 9.08
CA VAL A 143 -17.15 -5.56 9.60
C VAL A 143 -18.12 -6.31 8.68
N LYS A 144 -18.84 -5.59 7.79
CA LYS A 144 -19.72 -6.18 6.77
C LYS A 144 -19.04 -6.35 5.41
N ASN A 145 -17.78 -5.92 5.28
CA ASN A 145 -17.04 -5.81 4.02
C ASN A 145 -15.59 -6.31 4.18
N THR A 146 -15.37 -7.40 4.91
CA THR A 146 -14.04 -7.92 5.28
C THR A 146 -13.18 -8.33 4.09
N GLU A 147 -13.81 -8.73 2.98
CA GLU A 147 -13.16 -9.14 1.74
C GLU A 147 -12.93 -7.98 0.74
N TYR A 148 -13.43 -6.78 1.04
CA TYR A 148 -13.25 -5.59 0.19
C TYR A 148 -13.68 -5.81 -1.29
N LEU A 149 -14.74 -6.59 -1.53
CA LEU A 149 -15.25 -6.89 -2.89
C LEU A 149 -16.36 -5.95 -3.34
N THR A 150 -17.37 -5.73 -2.51
CA THR A 150 -18.49 -4.83 -2.80
C THR A 150 -19.13 -4.44 -1.48
N CYS A 151 -19.59 -3.19 -1.38
CA CYS A 151 -20.45 -2.74 -0.30
C CYS A 151 -21.88 -2.50 -0.76
N THR A 152 -22.81 -3.20 -0.11
CA THR A 152 -24.28 -3.04 -0.24
C THR A 152 -24.93 -2.51 1.05
N TYR A 153 -24.15 -2.43 2.13
CA TYR A 153 -24.56 -2.04 3.50
C TYR A 153 -24.03 -0.66 3.91
N CYS A 154 -23.99 0.29 2.97
CA CYS A 154 -23.67 1.68 3.25
C CYS A 154 -24.75 2.35 4.12
N LEU A 155 -24.39 3.48 4.72
CA LEU A 155 -25.30 4.32 5.49
C LEU A 155 -26.46 4.80 4.58
N LYS A 156 -27.68 4.38 4.92
CA LYS A 156 -28.90 4.66 4.12
C LYS A 156 -29.81 5.72 4.74
N SER A 157 -29.55 6.15 5.98
CA SER A 157 -30.33 7.15 6.71
C SER A 157 -29.45 7.91 7.70
N ALA A 158 -29.83 9.16 7.99
CA ALA A 158 -29.12 10.05 8.93
C ALA A 158 -29.17 9.59 10.40
N SER A 159 -29.77 8.44 10.68
CA SER A 159 -29.71 7.80 11.99
C SER A 159 -28.31 7.23 12.20
N THR A 160 -27.70 7.56 13.34
CA THR A 160 -26.45 6.93 13.81
C THR A 160 -26.51 5.42 13.60
N PRO A 161 -25.50 4.80 12.98
CA PRO A 161 -25.49 3.35 12.79
C PRO A 161 -25.66 2.67 14.15
N THR A 162 -26.76 1.95 14.31
CA THR A 162 -27.04 1.20 15.53
C THR A 162 -26.10 -0.01 15.56
N PRO A 163 -25.42 -0.29 16.68
CA PRO A 163 -24.61 -1.49 16.79
C PRO A 163 -25.49 -2.74 16.57
N LEU A 164 -25.05 -3.61 15.66
CA LEU A 164 -25.58 -4.97 15.48
C LEU A 164 -24.68 -5.95 16.22
#